data_AF-A0AAJ6U6I4-F1
#
_entry.id   AF-A0AAJ6U6I4-F1
#
_cell.length_a   1.000
_cell.length_b   1.000
_cell.length_c   1.000
_cell.angle_alpha   90.00
_cell.angle_beta   90.00
_cell.angle_gamma   90.00
#
_symmetry.space_group_name_H-M   'P 1'
#
loop_
_entity.id
_entity.type
_entity.pdbx_description
1 polymer ?
#
loop_
_entity_poly.entity_id
_entity_poly.type
_entity_poly.pdbx_seq_one_letter_code
_entity_poly.pdbx_strand_id
1 'polypeptide(L)'
;MSVLEKPSSISSSGRETDPLLKDLNEKKQGFRKNVVSLAAELKEARKRLASQEQSFAKETVTRQEAENKAKTMEVEISRLQERLEEKNGQLQVTASTAEKYLTELDGLRPQLAATQATADASAALAQSVQLQCLALIKELDAKNSSLKEHEERVSRLGEQLDNLQKDLQARESSQRQLKDEVMRIEHDIMRAVSQAGDNKDCELRKLLDEVSPKNCDKMNKFLVVKDEEIAKLKDEIRVMSAHWKLKTKELESQLEKHRRADQELKKRVLKLEFCLQEARAQTRRLQRMGERRDKALKELRDQIAAKQQAVSEGNNEKQNFWETSNFKIVVSLSMLILVVFSKR
;
A
#
# COMPACT_ATOMS: atom_id res chain seq x y z
N MET A 1 110.17 29.37 -8.84
CA MET A 1 111.64 29.44 -9.02
C MET A 1 111.87 30.44 -10.15
N SER A 2 112.21 31.71 -9.84
CA SER A 2 113.59 32.18 -9.60
C SER A 2 114.49 31.70 -10.74
N VAL A 3 115.05 32.56 -11.58
CA VAL A 3 116.29 33.29 -11.26
C VAL A 3 116.41 34.57 -12.11
N LEU A 4 116.95 35.58 -11.43
CA LEU A 4 117.37 36.91 -11.86
C LEU A 4 118.79 36.87 -12.47
N GLU A 5 119.14 37.95 -13.18
CA GLU A 5 120.48 38.38 -13.64
C GLU A 5 120.93 37.76 -14.97
N LYS A 6 121.45 38.51 -15.96
CA LYS A 6 122.33 39.68 -15.92
C LYS A 6 122.43 40.25 -17.36
N PRO A 7 122.55 41.56 -17.59
CA PRO A 7 123.15 42.05 -18.83
C PRO A 7 124.54 42.59 -18.56
N SER A 8 125.52 42.01 -19.25
CA SER A 8 126.86 42.56 -19.39
C SER A 8 126.85 43.81 -20.27
N SER A 9 127.48 44.85 -19.77
CA SER A 9 127.79 46.09 -20.49
C SER A 9 128.80 45.82 -21.61
N ILE A 10 128.45 46.17 -22.85
CA ILE A 10 129.42 46.47 -23.91
C ILE A 10 128.96 47.73 -24.65
N SER A 11 129.89 48.66 -24.77
CA SER A 11 129.85 49.97 -25.38
C SER A 11 129.45 49.98 -26.86
N SER A 12 128.62 50.94 -27.26
CA SER A 12 128.90 51.77 -28.43
C SER A 12 128.14 53.10 -28.34
N SER A 13 128.92 54.14 -28.05
CA SER A 13 128.87 55.48 -28.65
C SER A 13 127.50 56.02 -29.10
N GLY A 14 127.00 56.95 -28.29
CA GLY A 14 126.64 58.29 -28.75
C GLY A 14 125.83 58.39 -30.03
N ARG A 15 124.50 58.42 -29.88
CA ARG A 15 123.66 59.38 -30.61
C ARG A 15 122.68 59.95 -29.62
N GLU A 16 122.84 61.23 -29.30
CA GLU A 16 121.71 62.06 -28.88
C GLU A 16 120.60 61.82 -29.90
N THR A 17 119.57 61.12 -29.46
CA THR A 17 118.34 61.02 -30.24
C THR A 17 117.65 62.36 -30.08
N ASP A 18 117.48 63.05 -31.20
CA ASP A 18 116.68 64.26 -31.35
C ASP A 18 115.44 64.19 -30.43
N PRO A 19 115.19 65.17 -29.54
CA PRO A 19 114.04 65.17 -28.63
C PRO A 19 112.72 64.85 -29.33
N LEU A 20 112.59 65.23 -30.60
CA LEU A 20 111.43 64.95 -31.45
C LEU A 20 111.31 63.46 -31.82
N LEU A 21 112.42 62.74 -32.03
CA LEU A 21 112.43 61.30 -32.34
C LEU A 21 112.14 60.43 -31.11
N LYS A 22 112.57 60.86 -29.92
CA LYS A 22 112.26 60.18 -28.64
C LYS A 22 110.78 60.31 -28.28
N ASP A 23 110.21 61.52 -28.40
CA ASP A 23 108.77 61.77 -28.23
C ASP A 23 107.93 60.99 -29.25
N LEU A 24 108.38 60.90 -30.51
CA LEU A 24 107.72 60.05 -31.52
C LEU A 24 107.72 58.57 -31.13
N ASN A 25 108.83 58.06 -30.58
CA ASN A 25 108.93 56.65 -30.18
C ASN A 25 108.09 56.34 -28.93
N GLU A 26 108.05 57.25 -27.95
CA GLU A 26 107.19 57.15 -26.77
C GLU A 26 105.69 57.23 -27.16
N LYS A 27 105.30 58.16 -28.03
CA LYS A 27 103.94 58.22 -28.61
C LYS A 27 103.61 56.97 -29.42
N LYS A 28 104.53 56.44 -30.22
CA LYS A 28 104.34 55.19 -30.97
C LYS A 28 104.15 53.99 -30.05
N GLN A 29 104.92 53.90 -28.97
CA GLN A 29 104.81 52.82 -28.00
C GLN A 29 103.54 52.95 -27.13
N GLY A 30 103.16 54.18 -26.75
CA GLY A 30 101.89 54.49 -26.09
C GLY A 30 100.69 54.15 -26.98
N PHE A 31 100.74 54.52 -28.26
CA PHE A 31 99.72 54.14 -29.23
C PHE A 31 99.61 52.62 -29.37
N ARG A 32 100.74 51.89 -29.46
CA ARG A 32 100.72 50.42 -29.46
C ARG A 32 100.08 49.84 -28.20
N LYS A 33 100.41 50.36 -27.02
CA LYS A 33 99.80 49.92 -25.75
C LYS A 33 98.30 50.21 -25.70
N ASN A 34 97.87 51.38 -26.16
CA ASN A 34 96.45 51.75 -26.25
C ASN A 34 95.69 50.89 -27.25
N VAL A 35 96.27 50.59 -28.41
CA VAL A 35 95.68 49.66 -29.39
C VAL A 35 95.53 48.26 -28.81
N VAL A 36 96.52 47.78 -28.05
CA VAL A 36 96.44 46.47 -27.37
C VAL A 36 95.39 46.48 -26.25
N SER A 37 95.30 47.54 -25.43
CA SER A 37 94.26 47.70 -24.40
C SER A 37 92.87 47.73 -25.02
N LEU A 38 92.69 48.54 -26.07
CA LEU A 38 91.44 48.66 -26.80
C LEU A 38 91.03 47.31 -27.41
N ALA A 39 91.97 46.55 -27.97
CA ALA A 39 91.68 45.21 -28.49
C ALA A 39 91.26 44.23 -27.38
N ALA A 40 91.85 44.32 -26.18
CA ALA A 40 91.46 43.51 -25.03
C ALA A 40 90.06 43.89 -24.50
N GLU A 41 89.77 45.18 -24.38
CA GLU A 41 88.44 45.70 -24.00
C GLU A 41 87.36 45.31 -25.00
N LEU A 42 87.65 45.38 -26.30
CA LEU A 42 86.71 44.99 -27.37
C LEU A 42 86.47 43.47 -27.35
N LYS A 43 87.51 42.67 -27.08
CA LYS A 43 87.37 41.21 -26.89
C LYS A 43 86.52 40.88 -25.67
N GLU A 44 86.71 41.58 -24.56
CA GLU A 44 85.93 41.41 -23.34
C GLU A 44 84.48 41.87 -23.51
N ALA A 45 84.24 43.01 -24.16
CA ALA A 45 82.90 43.48 -24.50
C ALA A 45 82.16 42.48 -25.39
N ARG A 46 82.84 41.88 -26.39
CA ARG A 46 82.29 40.80 -27.21
C ARG A 46 81.92 39.55 -26.39
N LYS A 47 82.76 39.15 -25.43
CA LYS A 47 82.44 38.01 -24.53
C LYS A 47 81.21 38.29 -23.68
N ARG A 48 81.10 39.50 -23.11
CA ARG A 48 79.91 39.90 -22.32
C ARG A 48 78.67 39.93 -23.18
N LEU A 49 78.75 40.51 -24.38
CA LEU A 49 77.64 40.52 -25.34
C LEU A 49 77.20 39.09 -25.67
N ALA A 50 78.13 38.19 -26.00
CA ALA A 50 77.81 36.78 -26.26
C ALA A 50 77.17 36.07 -25.05
N SER A 51 77.65 36.34 -23.82
CA SER A 51 77.05 35.78 -22.61
C SER A 51 75.64 36.31 -22.35
N GLN A 52 75.40 37.58 -22.67
CA GLN A 52 74.12 38.26 -22.51
C GLN A 52 73.12 37.76 -23.57
N GLU A 53 73.54 37.60 -24.82
CA GLU A 53 72.76 36.96 -25.88
C GLU A 53 72.36 35.53 -25.48
N GLN A 54 73.30 34.77 -24.89
CA GLN A 54 73.01 33.42 -24.40
C GLN A 54 72.02 33.43 -23.22
N SER A 55 72.12 34.37 -22.27
CA SER A 55 71.16 34.46 -21.16
C SER A 55 69.76 34.85 -21.64
N PHE A 56 69.65 35.80 -22.58
CA PHE A 56 68.37 36.18 -23.16
C PHE A 56 67.73 35.02 -23.95
N ALA A 57 68.53 34.24 -24.69
CA ALA A 57 68.05 33.05 -25.38
C ALA A 57 67.48 32.02 -24.38
N LYS A 58 68.19 31.75 -23.28
CA LYS A 58 67.72 30.83 -22.22
C LYS A 58 66.45 31.35 -21.54
N GLU A 59 66.42 32.63 -21.17
CA GLU A 59 65.25 33.25 -20.55
C GLU A 59 64.02 33.15 -21.45
N THR A 60 64.19 33.43 -22.74
CA THR A 60 63.11 33.34 -23.74
C THR A 60 62.52 31.93 -23.81
N VAL A 61 63.37 30.89 -23.83
CA VAL A 61 62.92 29.49 -23.81
C VAL A 61 62.17 29.17 -22.51
N THR A 62 62.72 29.53 -21.35
CA THR A 62 62.06 29.25 -20.06
C THR A 62 60.73 29.98 -19.91
N ARG A 63 60.63 31.22 -20.42
CA ARG A 63 59.38 31.98 -20.44
C ARG A 63 58.35 31.32 -21.36
N GLN A 64 58.78 30.86 -22.54
CA GLN A 64 57.90 30.15 -23.47
C GLN A 64 57.37 28.84 -22.86
N GLU A 65 58.23 28.07 -22.18
CA GLU A 65 57.82 26.85 -21.47
C GLU A 65 56.82 27.14 -20.35
N ALA A 66 57.06 28.17 -19.54
CA ALA A 66 56.15 28.60 -18.48
C ALA A 66 54.80 29.08 -19.05
N GLU A 67 54.82 29.85 -20.15
CA GLU A 67 53.61 30.32 -20.82
C GLU A 67 52.81 29.16 -21.41
N ASN A 68 53.47 28.19 -22.05
CA ASN A 68 52.80 27.00 -22.57
C ASN A 68 52.16 26.19 -21.43
N LYS A 69 52.87 26.01 -20.30
CA LYS A 69 52.33 25.33 -19.12
C LYS A 69 51.14 26.07 -18.51
N ALA A 70 51.21 27.40 -18.41
CA ALA A 70 50.10 28.22 -17.92
C ALA A 70 48.86 28.07 -18.81
N LYS A 71 49.03 28.11 -20.14
CA LYS A 71 47.94 27.87 -21.10
C LYS A 71 47.35 26.47 -20.95
N THR A 72 48.17 25.44 -20.76
CA THR A 72 47.67 24.08 -20.50
C THR A 72 46.83 24.01 -19.22
N MET A 73 47.30 24.63 -18.13
CA MET A 73 46.56 24.67 -16.86
C MET A 73 45.26 25.45 -16.98
N GLU A 74 45.23 26.55 -17.73
CA GLU A 74 44.01 27.35 -17.96
C GLU A 74 42.92 26.53 -18.68
N VAL A 75 43.31 25.73 -19.68
CA VAL A 75 42.39 24.81 -20.37
C VAL A 75 41.89 23.72 -19.42
N GLU A 76 42.75 23.14 -18.57
CA GLU A 76 42.33 22.14 -17.58
C GLU A 76 41.36 22.71 -16.54
N ILE A 77 41.61 23.93 -16.06
CA ILE A 77 40.71 24.64 -15.12
C ILE A 77 39.35 24.86 -15.77
N SER A 78 39.32 25.31 -17.02
CA SER A 78 38.08 25.54 -17.76
C SER A 78 37.28 24.24 -17.91
N ARG A 79 37.97 23.14 -18.28
CA ARG A 79 37.37 21.81 -18.39
C ARG A 79 36.89 21.25 -17.04
N LEU A 80 37.55 21.58 -15.94
CA LEU A 80 37.13 21.18 -14.59
C LEU A 80 35.91 21.98 -14.14
N GLN A 81 35.84 23.28 -14.45
CA GLN A 81 34.68 24.11 -14.17
C GLN A 81 33.45 23.61 -14.91
N GLU A 82 33.55 23.32 -16.22
CA GLU A 82 32.43 22.75 -16.99
C GLU A 82 31.90 21.44 -16.39
N ARG A 83 32.81 20.53 -15.98
CA ARG A 83 32.43 19.27 -15.34
C ARG A 83 31.79 19.47 -13.96
N LEU A 84 32.24 20.46 -13.21
CA LEU A 84 31.66 20.80 -11.90
C LEU A 84 30.22 21.29 -12.08
N GLU A 85 29.98 22.20 -13.02
CA GLU A 85 28.64 22.74 -13.30
C GLU A 85 27.68 21.65 -13.80
N GLU A 86 28.15 20.76 -14.68
CA GLU A 86 27.35 19.61 -15.13
C GLU A 86 26.95 18.73 -13.94
N LYS A 87 27.89 18.41 -13.05
CA LYS A 87 27.63 17.60 -11.85
C LYS A 87 26.68 18.30 -10.89
N ASN A 88 26.80 19.61 -10.74
CA ASN A 88 25.91 20.40 -9.91
C ASN A 88 24.47 20.39 -10.46
N GLY A 89 24.31 20.51 -11.78
CA GLY A 89 23.02 20.35 -12.44
C GLY A 89 22.42 18.95 -12.25
N GLN A 90 23.23 17.90 -12.38
CA GLN A 90 22.80 16.51 -12.12
C GLN A 90 22.34 16.32 -10.66
N LEU A 91 23.08 16.90 -9.70
CA LEU A 91 22.74 16.88 -8.28
C LEU A 91 21.42 17.61 -8.00
N GLN A 92 21.18 18.76 -8.62
CA GLN A 92 19.94 19.51 -8.44
C GLN A 92 18.73 18.74 -9.00
N VAL A 93 18.87 18.09 -10.16
CA VAL A 93 17.82 17.24 -10.72
C VAL A 93 17.54 16.02 -9.83
N THR A 94 18.58 15.37 -9.32
CA THR A 94 18.40 14.22 -8.40
C THR A 94 17.79 14.64 -7.07
N ALA A 95 18.19 15.78 -6.51
CA ALA A 95 17.59 16.34 -5.29
C ALA A 95 16.09 16.65 -5.48
N SER A 96 15.72 17.37 -6.55
CA SER A 96 14.31 17.66 -6.85
C SER A 96 13.48 16.41 -7.14
N THR A 97 14.10 15.36 -7.68
CA THR A 97 13.45 14.06 -7.89
C THR A 97 13.22 13.34 -6.56
N ALA A 98 14.21 13.37 -5.65
CA ALA A 98 14.09 12.79 -4.31
C ALA A 98 13.00 13.50 -3.47
N GLU A 99 12.92 14.83 -3.55
CA GLU A 99 11.86 15.60 -2.89
C GLU A 99 10.47 15.20 -3.37
N LYS A 100 10.29 15.00 -4.69
CA LYS A 100 9.00 14.50 -5.23
C LYS A 100 8.61 13.16 -4.61
N TYR A 101 9.54 12.19 -4.54
CA TYR A 101 9.25 10.90 -3.91
C TYR A 101 8.93 11.01 -2.42
N LEU A 102 9.59 11.91 -1.69
CA LEU A 102 9.25 12.19 -0.29
C LEU A 102 7.83 12.73 -0.15
N THR A 103 7.43 13.69 -1.01
CA THR A 103 6.06 14.22 -0.97
C THR A 103 5.00 13.17 -1.33
N GLU A 104 5.30 12.25 -2.27
CA GLU A 104 4.41 11.13 -2.59
C GLU A 104 4.29 10.16 -1.40
N LEU A 105 5.40 9.83 -0.74
CA LEU A 105 5.42 8.99 0.46
C LEU A 105 4.62 9.62 1.61
N ASP A 106 4.79 10.91 1.84
CA ASP A 106 4.03 11.64 2.86
C ASP A 106 2.53 11.69 2.53
N GLY A 107 2.15 11.72 1.25
CA GLY A 107 0.76 11.61 0.81
C GLY A 107 0.17 10.20 0.98
N LEU A 108 0.97 9.16 0.85
CA LEU A 108 0.55 7.75 1.03
C LEU A 108 0.41 7.37 2.51
N ARG A 109 1.21 7.97 3.41
CA ARG A 109 1.20 7.63 4.84
C ARG A 109 -0.19 7.82 5.49
N PRO A 110 -0.95 8.92 5.26
CA PRO A 110 -2.32 9.06 5.74
C PRO A 110 -3.28 8.00 5.17
N GLN A 111 -3.13 7.62 3.90
CA GLN A 111 -3.98 6.61 3.27
C GLN A 111 -3.77 5.23 3.90
N LEU A 112 -2.51 4.90 4.20
CA LEU A 112 -2.16 3.67 4.92
C LEU A 112 -2.74 3.68 6.33
N ALA A 113 -2.61 4.79 7.07
CA ALA A 113 -3.19 4.92 8.41
C ALA A 113 -4.72 4.77 8.40
N ALA A 114 -5.42 5.38 7.43
CA ALA A 114 -6.86 5.26 7.30
C ALA A 114 -7.30 3.83 6.95
N THR A 115 -6.54 3.16 6.08
CA THR A 115 -6.80 1.77 5.70
C THR A 115 -6.56 0.82 6.87
N GLN A 116 -5.48 1.05 7.65
CA GLN A 116 -5.20 0.30 8.87
C GLN A 116 -6.33 0.45 9.89
N ALA A 117 -6.78 1.68 10.18
CA ALA A 117 -7.88 1.92 11.10
C ALA A 117 -9.18 1.24 10.66
N THR A 118 -9.44 1.20 9.35
CA THR A 118 -10.63 0.51 8.79
C THR A 118 -10.50 -1.01 8.91
N ALA A 119 -9.30 -1.55 8.67
CA ALA A 119 -9.01 -2.97 8.84
C ALA A 119 -9.17 -3.40 10.30
N ASP A 120 -8.65 -2.60 11.24
CA ASP A 120 -8.75 -2.86 12.68
C ASP A 120 -10.21 -2.81 13.17
N ALA A 121 -10.99 -1.82 12.72
CA ALA A 121 -12.42 -1.76 13.01
C ALA A 121 -13.19 -2.96 12.45
N SER A 122 -12.84 -3.40 11.23
CA SER A 122 -13.44 -4.58 10.61
C SER A 122 -13.09 -5.87 11.36
N ALA A 123 -11.85 -5.99 11.83
CA ALA A 123 -11.40 -7.11 12.65
C ALA A 123 -12.16 -7.17 13.99
N ALA A 124 -12.34 -6.03 14.66
CA ALA A 124 -13.12 -5.94 15.88
C ALA A 124 -14.60 -6.33 15.67
N LEU A 125 -15.21 -5.86 14.57
CA LEU A 125 -16.57 -6.24 14.20
C LEU A 125 -16.68 -7.75 13.94
N ALA A 126 -15.74 -8.33 13.20
CA ALA A 126 -15.71 -9.76 12.91
C ALA A 126 -15.62 -10.60 14.19
N GLN A 127 -14.76 -10.20 15.14
CA GLN A 127 -14.65 -10.85 16.45
C GLN A 127 -15.95 -10.75 17.25
N SER A 128 -16.60 -9.57 17.26
CA SER A 128 -17.89 -9.39 17.92
C SER A 128 -18.98 -10.28 17.33
N VAL A 129 -19.06 -10.36 15.99
CA VAL A 129 -20.02 -11.24 15.30
C VAL A 129 -19.73 -12.70 15.59
N GLN A 130 -18.46 -13.11 15.60
CA GLN A 130 -18.07 -14.48 15.96
C GLN A 130 -18.53 -14.85 17.38
N LEU A 131 -18.34 -13.95 18.35
CA LEU A 131 -18.82 -14.15 19.72
C LEU A 131 -20.35 -14.27 19.79
N GLN A 132 -21.09 -13.45 19.02
CA GLN A 132 -22.54 -13.55 18.93
C GLN A 132 -23.00 -14.88 18.32
N CYS A 133 -22.35 -15.33 17.23
CA CYS A 133 -22.64 -16.63 16.64
C CYS A 133 -22.38 -17.78 17.63
N LEU A 134 -21.29 -17.73 18.39
CA LEU A 134 -20.99 -18.71 19.43
C LEU A 134 -22.06 -18.73 20.54
N ALA A 135 -22.58 -17.56 20.93
CA ALA A 135 -23.66 -17.47 21.90
C ALA A 135 -24.96 -18.10 21.36
N LEU A 136 -25.31 -17.80 20.11
CA LEU A 136 -26.50 -18.37 19.46
C LEU A 136 -26.40 -19.89 19.29
N ILE A 137 -25.22 -20.42 18.96
CA ILE A 137 -25.00 -21.88 18.87
C ILE A 137 -25.29 -22.53 20.22
N LYS A 138 -24.77 -21.97 21.32
CA LYS A 138 -25.02 -22.50 22.67
C LYS A 138 -26.50 -22.47 23.04
N GLU A 139 -27.21 -21.40 22.67
CA GLU A 139 -28.66 -21.33 22.91
C GLU A 139 -29.41 -22.37 22.08
N LEU A 140 -29.04 -22.55 20.81
CA LEU A 140 -29.63 -23.55 19.93
C LEU A 140 -29.42 -24.97 20.49
N ASP A 141 -28.23 -25.30 20.96
CA ASP A 141 -27.91 -26.59 21.57
C ASP A 141 -28.75 -26.85 22.82
N ALA A 142 -28.94 -25.84 23.67
CA ALA A 142 -29.80 -25.93 24.85
C ALA A 142 -31.27 -26.15 24.47
N LYS A 143 -31.77 -25.42 23.46
CA LYS A 143 -33.14 -25.59 22.94
C LYS A 143 -33.35 -26.96 22.30
N ASN A 144 -32.36 -27.45 21.56
CA ASN A 144 -32.41 -28.76 20.92
C ASN A 144 -32.48 -29.88 21.97
N SER A 145 -31.69 -29.75 23.04
CA SER A 145 -31.71 -30.68 24.19
C SER A 145 -33.08 -30.69 24.87
N SER A 146 -33.65 -29.52 25.13
CA SER A 146 -35.01 -29.39 25.69
C SER A 146 -36.09 -29.98 24.77
N LEU A 147 -35.98 -29.74 23.46
CA LEU A 147 -36.92 -30.29 22.48
C LEU A 147 -36.92 -31.82 22.50
N LYS A 148 -35.73 -32.43 22.58
CA LYS A 148 -35.59 -33.89 22.69
C LYS A 148 -36.24 -34.44 23.97
N GLU A 149 -36.07 -33.78 25.11
CA GLU A 149 -36.77 -34.16 26.35
C GLU A 149 -38.30 -34.04 26.23
N HIS A 150 -38.78 -33.03 25.52
CA HIS A 150 -40.20 -32.87 25.22
C HIS A 150 -40.71 -33.99 24.30
N GLU A 151 -39.96 -34.34 23.26
CA GLU A 151 -40.27 -35.45 22.36
C GLU A 151 -40.39 -36.77 23.13
N GLU A 152 -39.41 -37.10 23.99
CA GLU A 152 -39.45 -38.30 24.83
C GLU A 152 -40.65 -38.31 25.80
N ARG A 153 -41.06 -37.15 26.31
CA ARG A 153 -42.26 -37.06 27.16
C ARG A 153 -43.54 -37.30 26.35
N VAL A 154 -43.62 -36.76 25.13
CA VAL A 154 -44.76 -36.98 24.23
C VAL A 154 -44.84 -38.45 23.84
N SER A 155 -43.72 -39.10 23.51
CA SER A 155 -43.69 -40.55 23.23
C SER A 155 -44.23 -41.36 24.42
N ARG A 156 -43.76 -41.06 25.64
CA ARG A 156 -44.26 -41.72 26.87
C ARG A 156 -45.75 -41.52 27.10
N LEU A 157 -46.27 -40.31 26.87
CA LEU A 157 -47.71 -40.04 26.97
C LEU A 157 -48.51 -40.77 25.89
N GLY A 158 -47.96 -40.88 24.68
CA GLY A 158 -48.53 -41.68 23.60
C GLY A 158 -48.68 -43.15 24.00
N GLU A 159 -47.63 -43.76 24.55
CA GLU A 159 -47.68 -45.14 25.06
C GLU A 159 -48.71 -45.32 26.18
N GLN A 160 -48.83 -44.35 27.10
CA GLN A 160 -49.85 -44.37 28.14
C GLN A 160 -51.27 -44.33 27.56
N LEU A 161 -51.50 -43.49 26.54
CA LEU A 161 -52.79 -43.36 25.89
C LEU A 161 -53.17 -44.66 25.15
N ASP A 162 -52.21 -45.27 24.46
CA ASP A 162 -52.41 -46.57 23.79
C ASP A 162 -52.79 -47.67 24.79
N ASN A 163 -52.15 -47.71 25.96
CA ASN A 163 -52.47 -48.67 27.01
C ASN A 163 -53.88 -48.44 27.57
N LEU A 164 -54.25 -47.17 27.86
CA LEU A 164 -55.59 -46.83 28.31
C LEU A 164 -56.67 -47.18 27.28
N GLN A 165 -56.37 -47.01 25.99
CA GLN A 165 -57.29 -47.38 24.92
C GLN A 165 -57.51 -48.90 24.84
N LYS A 166 -56.46 -49.70 25.02
CA LYS A 166 -56.57 -51.16 25.11
C LYS A 166 -57.39 -51.59 26.32
N ASP A 167 -57.16 -50.97 27.48
CA ASP A 167 -57.91 -51.25 28.71
C ASP A 167 -59.40 -50.90 28.56
N LEU A 168 -59.70 -49.76 27.91
CA LEU A 168 -61.07 -49.35 27.60
C LEU A 168 -61.76 -50.40 26.73
N GLN A 169 -61.11 -50.83 25.65
CA GLN A 169 -61.65 -51.85 24.74
C GLN A 169 -61.88 -53.20 25.45
N ALA A 170 -60.96 -53.60 26.35
CA ALA A 170 -61.13 -54.79 27.17
C ALA A 170 -62.35 -54.66 28.11
N ARG A 171 -62.52 -53.50 28.76
CA ARG A 171 -63.71 -53.23 29.60
C ARG A 171 -65.01 -53.23 28.80
N GLU A 172 -65.02 -52.65 27.61
CA GLU A 172 -66.20 -52.65 26.74
C GLU A 172 -66.61 -54.07 26.33
N SER A 173 -65.64 -54.94 26.01
CA SER A 173 -65.93 -56.34 25.67
C SER A 173 -66.45 -57.12 26.87
N SER A 174 -65.85 -56.94 28.06
CA SER A 174 -66.33 -57.53 29.31
C SER A 174 -67.74 -57.04 29.68
N GLN A 175 -68.02 -55.75 29.52
CA GLN A 175 -69.35 -55.18 29.79
C GLN A 175 -70.41 -55.72 28.83
N ARG A 176 -70.06 -55.90 27.55
CA ARG A 176 -70.98 -56.50 26.57
C ARG A 176 -71.30 -57.96 26.93
N GLN A 177 -70.30 -58.75 27.29
CA GLN A 177 -70.49 -60.12 27.77
C GLN A 177 -71.37 -60.17 29.02
N LEU A 178 -71.11 -59.28 30.00
CA LEU A 178 -71.92 -59.21 31.21
C LEU A 178 -73.37 -58.84 30.89
N LYS A 179 -73.60 -57.89 29.99
CA LYS A 179 -74.95 -57.53 29.53
C LYS A 179 -75.67 -58.72 28.89
N ASP A 180 -75.00 -59.47 28.01
CA ASP A 180 -75.58 -60.64 27.36
C ASP A 180 -75.93 -61.74 28.37
N GLU A 181 -75.09 -61.94 29.39
CA GLU A 181 -75.34 -62.91 30.45
C GLU A 181 -76.46 -62.49 31.39
N VAL A 182 -76.52 -61.21 31.77
CA VAL A 182 -77.65 -60.64 32.53
C VAL A 182 -78.95 -60.82 31.76
N MET A 183 -78.99 -60.49 30.45
CA MET A 183 -80.17 -60.71 29.61
C MET A 183 -80.57 -62.18 29.55
N ARG A 184 -79.62 -63.12 29.57
CA ARG A 184 -79.90 -64.57 29.61
C ARG A 184 -80.56 -64.96 30.94
N ILE A 185 -79.94 -64.57 32.06
CA ILE A 185 -80.45 -64.83 33.41
C ILE A 185 -81.82 -64.18 33.60
N GLU A 186 -82.02 -62.94 33.15
CA GLU A 186 -83.31 -62.25 33.20
C GLU A 186 -84.39 -63.00 32.43
N HIS A 187 -84.09 -63.52 31.23
CA HIS A 187 -85.03 -64.37 30.50
C HIS A 187 -85.31 -65.69 31.23
N ASP A 188 -84.31 -66.31 31.82
CA ASP A 188 -84.47 -67.55 32.59
C ASP A 188 -85.31 -67.33 33.85
N ILE A 189 -85.09 -66.22 34.57
CA ILE A 189 -85.93 -65.77 35.69
C ILE A 189 -87.34 -65.49 35.21
N MET A 190 -87.52 -64.72 34.13
CA MET A 190 -88.85 -64.40 33.60
C MET A 190 -89.60 -65.67 33.20
N ARG A 191 -88.91 -66.65 32.60
CA ARG A 191 -89.47 -67.97 32.28
C ARG A 191 -89.83 -68.75 33.55
N ALA A 192 -88.94 -68.79 34.54
CA ALA A 192 -89.19 -69.44 35.83
C ALA A 192 -90.33 -68.78 36.62
N VAL A 193 -90.43 -67.45 36.60
CA VAL A 193 -91.51 -66.66 37.20
C VAL A 193 -92.82 -66.86 36.44
N SER A 194 -92.80 -66.95 35.11
CA SER A 194 -93.99 -67.28 34.32
C SER A 194 -94.45 -68.71 34.56
N GLN A 195 -93.52 -69.64 34.82
CA GLN A 195 -93.80 -71.02 35.23
C GLN A 195 -94.24 -71.14 36.70
N ALA A 196 -93.74 -70.26 37.59
CA ALA A 196 -94.13 -70.15 39.00
C ALA A 196 -95.37 -69.25 39.21
N GLY A 197 -95.81 -68.55 38.16
CA GLY A 197 -96.92 -67.60 38.12
C GLY A 197 -98.31 -68.21 38.24
N ASP A 198 -98.40 -69.51 38.56
CA ASP A 198 -99.59 -70.11 39.18
C ASP A 198 -99.73 -69.74 40.68
N ASN A 199 -98.80 -68.97 41.25
CA ASN A 199 -98.93 -68.46 42.63
C ASN A 199 -98.76 -66.93 42.72
N LYS A 200 -99.78 -66.27 43.28
CA LYS A 200 -99.86 -64.82 43.48
C LYS A 200 -98.95 -64.41 44.63
N ASP A 201 -97.83 -63.73 44.37
CA ASP A 201 -97.30 -62.68 45.26
C ASP A 201 -96.17 -61.86 44.61
N CYS A 202 -96.40 -60.54 44.51
CA CYS A 202 -95.55 -59.57 43.82
C CYS A 202 -94.54 -58.88 44.78
N GLU A 203 -93.53 -59.59 45.25
CA GLU A 203 -92.42 -59.00 46.02
C GLU A 203 -91.28 -58.49 45.10
N LEU A 204 -91.14 -59.01 43.88
CA LEU A 204 -90.16 -58.53 42.88
C LEU A 204 -90.46 -57.13 42.32
N ARG A 205 -91.70 -56.66 42.43
CA ARG A 205 -92.09 -55.31 42.01
C ARG A 205 -91.64 -54.23 43.01
N LYS A 206 -91.45 -54.59 44.30
CA LYS A 206 -90.97 -53.68 45.35
C LYS A 206 -89.45 -53.49 45.33
N LEU A 207 -88.69 -54.53 44.98
CA LEU A 207 -87.22 -54.45 44.85
C LEU A 207 -86.76 -53.59 43.66
N LEU A 208 -87.58 -53.49 42.60
CA LEU A 208 -87.30 -52.63 41.45
C LEU A 208 -87.44 -51.13 41.79
N ASP A 209 -88.34 -50.78 42.72
CA ASP A 209 -88.49 -49.42 43.25
C ASP A 209 -87.39 -49.05 44.27
N GLU A 210 -86.73 -50.05 44.87
CA GLU A 210 -85.63 -49.87 45.84
C GLU A 210 -84.24 -49.64 45.20
N VAL A 211 -84.10 -49.68 43.87
CA VAL A 211 -82.93 -49.14 43.13
C VAL A 211 -82.91 -47.58 43.14
N SER A 212 -83.89 -46.99 43.81
CA SER A 212 -83.90 -45.75 44.62
C SER A 212 -83.13 -44.50 44.13
N PRO A 213 -83.83 -43.33 43.98
CA PRO A 213 -83.26 -42.06 43.50
C PRO A 213 -82.09 -41.48 44.32
N LYS A 214 -81.82 -41.99 45.53
CA LYS A 214 -80.68 -41.56 46.37
C LYS A 214 -79.31 -41.88 45.76
N ASN A 215 -79.20 -42.86 44.85
CA ASN A 215 -77.94 -43.12 44.13
C ASN A 215 -77.75 -42.12 42.97
N CYS A 216 -78.84 -41.76 42.27
CA CYS A 216 -78.84 -40.75 41.20
C CYS A 216 -78.49 -39.36 41.73
N ASP A 217 -78.99 -38.97 42.90
CA ASP A 217 -78.69 -37.66 43.51
C ASP A 217 -77.20 -37.50 43.86
N LYS A 218 -76.54 -38.57 44.33
CA LYS A 218 -75.11 -38.56 44.61
C LYS A 218 -74.30 -38.42 43.32
N MET A 219 -74.68 -39.16 42.28
CA MET A 219 -74.03 -39.08 40.97
C MET A 219 -74.20 -37.70 40.33
N ASN A 220 -75.38 -37.09 40.47
CA ASN A 220 -75.66 -35.75 39.94
C ASN A 220 -74.80 -34.66 40.63
N LYS A 221 -74.57 -34.77 41.95
CA LYS A 221 -73.65 -33.85 42.67
C LYS A 221 -72.20 -33.96 42.17
N PHE A 222 -71.72 -35.18 41.90
CA PHE A 222 -70.38 -35.37 41.32
C PHE A 222 -70.26 -34.79 39.91
N LEU A 223 -71.31 -34.91 39.09
CA LEU A 223 -71.34 -34.33 37.75
C LEU A 223 -71.26 -32.80 37.77
N VAL A 224 -71.99 -32.13 38.66
CA VAL A 224 -71.93 -30.66 38.80
C VAL A 224 -70.51 -30.18 39.13
N VAL A 225 -69.82 -30.85 40.06
CA VAL A 225 -68.42 -30.50 40.39
C VAL A 225 -67.49 -30.70 39.19
N LYS A 226 -67.70 -31.77 38.42
CA LYS A 226 -66.91 -32.02 37.21
C LYS A 226 -67.18 -31.01 36.11
N ASP A 227 -68.42 -30.56 35.94
CA ASP A 227 -68.78 -29.51 34.99
C ASP A 227 -68.12 -28.17 35.34
N GLU A 228 -68.02 -27.82 36.63
CA GLU A 228 -67.28 -26.64 37.10
C GLU A 228 -65.77 -26.75 36.85
N GLU A 229 -65.16 -27.91 37.09
CA GLU A 229 -63.75 -28.16 36.77
C GLU A 229 -63.49 -28.05 35.25
N ILE A 230 -64.37 -28.61 34.43
CA ILE A 230 -64.30 -28.50 32.96
C ILE A 230 -64.43 -27.05 32.51
N ALA A 231 -65.30 -26.26 33.15
CA ALA A 231 -65.44 -24.83 32.85
C ALA A 231 -64.16 -24.06 33.14
N LYS A 232 -63.53 -24.28 34.31
CA LYS A 232 -62.24 -23.65 34.67
C LYS A 232 -61.13 -23.99 33.69
N LEU A 233 -60.98 -25.28 33.35
CA LEU A 233 -59.98 -25.72 32.38
C LEU A 233 -60.20 -25.10 30.99
N LYS A 234 -61.46 -24.96 30.56
CA LYS A 234 -61.78 -24.27 29.29
C LYS A 234 -61.38 -22.80 29.31
N ASP A 235 -61.59 -22.11 30.43
CA ASP A 235 -61.19 -20.70 30.56
C ASP A 235 -59.66 -20.54 30.62
N GLU A 236 -58.95 -21.42 31.32
CA GLU A 236 -57.47 -21.44 31.33
C GLU A 236 -56.90 -21.70 29.93
N ILE A 237 -57.46 -22.67 29.19
CA ILE A 237 -57.09 -22.93 27.79
C ILE A 237 -57.34 -21.68 26.93
N ARG A 238 -58.46 -20.98 27.13
CA ARG A 238 -58.77 -19.76 26.38
C ARG A 238 -57.74 -18.65 26.66
N VAL A 239 -57.38 -18.42 27.93
CA VAL A 239 -56.37 -17.42 28.31
C VAL A 239 -55.01 -17.79 27.74
N MET A 240 -54.60 -19.05 27.88
CA MET A 240 -53.32 -19.52 27.35
C MET A 240 -53.27 -19.43 25.82
N SER A 241 -54.36 -19.76 25.13
CA SER A 241 -54.49 -19.61 23.68
C SER A 241 -54.36 -18.15 23.24
N ALA A 242 -54.99 -17.21 23.95
CA ALA A 242 -54.85 -15.78 23.69
C ALA A 242 -53.40 -15.30 23.89
N HIS A 243 -52.75 -15.73 24.97
CA HIS A 243 -51.34 -15.42 25.23
C HIS A 243 -50.43 -15.95 24.12
N TRP A 244 -50.60 -17.21 23.71
CA TRP A 244 -49.84 -17.79 22.60
C TRP A 244 -50.06 -17.03 21.29
N LYS A 245 -51.30 -16.66 20.98
CA LYS A 245 -51.63 -15.87 19.78
C LYS A 245 -50.96 -14.49 19.78
N LEU A 246 -50.90 -13.82 20.92
CA LEU A 246 -50.19 -12.54 21.07
C LEU A 246 -48.67 -12.75 20.92
N LYS A 247 -48.12 -13.79 21.54
CA LYS A 247 -46.69 -14.10 21.45
C LYS A 247 -46.27 -14.41 20.01
N THR A 248 -47.10 -15.15 19.26
CA THR A 248 -46.86 -15.41 17.83
C THR A 248 -46.82 -14.11 17.02
N LYS A 249 -47.79 -13.21 17.21
CA LYS A 249 -47.82 -11.90 16.52
C LYS A 249 -46.60 -11.04 16.84
N GLU A 250 -46.15 -11.03 18.09
CA GLU A 250 -44.94 -10.30 18.50
C GLU A 250 -43.71 -10.82 17.75
N LEU A 251 -43.52 -12.15 17.72
CA LEU A 251 -42.42 -12.79 17.01
C LEU A 251 -42.47 -12.54 15.49
N GLU A 252 -43.65 -12.63 14.88
CA GLU A 252 -43.85 -12.28 13.47
C GLU A 252 -43.46 -10.81 13.19
N SER A 253 -43.80 -9.88 14.08
CA SER A 253 -43.43 -8.47 13.94
C SER A 253 -41.92 -8.24 14.03
N GLN A 254 -41.22 -8.98 14.90
CA GLN A 254 -39.77 -8.93 15.03
C GLN A 254 -39.08 -9.49 13.78
N LEU A 255 -39.59 -10.59 13.24
CA LEU A 255 -39.07 -11.21 12.03
C LEU A 255 -39.22 -10.27 10.82
N GLU A 256 -40.36 -9.58 10.71
CA GLU A 256 -40.59 -8.59 9.65
C GLU A 256 -39.67 -7.35 9.80
N LYS A 257 -39.39 -6.90 11.03
CA LYS A 257 -38.40 -5.84 11.27
C LYS A 257 -37.00 -6.26 10.82
N HIS A 258 -36.56 -7.47 11.18
CA HIS A 258 -35.28 -8.02 10.72
C HIS A 258 -35.21 -8.11 9.20
N ARG A 259 -36.28 -8.60 8.56
CA ARG A 259 -36.36 -8.71 7.10
C ARG A 259 -36.17 -7.35 6.41
N ARG A 260 -36.73 -6.26 6.95
CA ARG A 260 -36.54 -4.90 6.41
C ARG A 260 -35.12 -4.39 6.61
N ALA A 261 -34.53 -4.60 7.79
CA ALA A 261 -33.15 -4.23 8.06
C ALA A 261 -32.18 -4.94 7.09
N ASP A 262 -32.39 -6.23 6.85
CA ASP A 262 -31.61 -7.01 5.88
C ASP A 262 -31.73 -6.48 4.45
N GLN A 263 -32.93 -6.07 4.04
CA GLN A 263 -33.13 -5.45 2.72
C GLN A 263 -32.40 -4.11 2.59
N GLU A 264 -32.40 -3.28 3.64
CA GLU A 264 -31.64 -2.03 3.65
C GLU A 264 -30.14 -2.28 3.61
N LEU A 265 -29.65 -3.25 4.39
CA LEU A 265 -28.26 -3.65 4.40
C LEU A 265 -27.84 -4.17 3.02
N LYS A 266 -28.64 -5.02 2.39
CA LYS A 266 -28.42 -5.50 1.01
C LYS A 266 -28.34 -4.34 0.01
N LYS A 267 -29.20 -3.32 0.13
CA LYS A 267 -29.12 -2.11 -0.72
C LYS A 267 -27.81 -1.35 -0.52
N ARG A 268 -27.33 -1.22 0.73
CA ARG A 268 -26.05 -0.55 1.04
C ARG A 268 -24.86 -1.35 0.51
N VAL A 269 -24.87 -2.67 0.67
CA VAL A 269 -23.83 -3.56 0.12
C VAL A 269 -23.74 -3.42 -1.39
N LEU A 270 -24.86 -3.48 -2.11
CA LEU A 270 -24.88 -3.30 -3.56
C LEU A 270 -24.33 -1.93 -4.00
N LYS A 271 -24.63 -0.86 -3.26
CA LYS A 271 -24.04 0.47 -3.53
C LYS A 271 -22.53 0.47 -3.34
N LEU A 272 -22.03 -0.15 -2.26
CA LEU A 272 -20.59 -0.24 -2.00
C LEU A 272 -19.87 -1.09 -3.04
N GLU A 273 -20.45 -2.22 -3.47
CA GLU A 273 -19.91 -3.04 -4.55
C GLU A 273 -19.79 -2.25 -5.86
N PHE A 274 -20.80 -1.44 -6.18
CA PHE A 274 -20.75 -0.55 -7.35
C PHE A 274 -19.62 0.48 -7.24
N CYS A 275 -19.53 1.21 -6.12
CA CYS A 275 -18.46 2.18 -5.89
C CYS A 275 -17.07 1.53 -5.95
N LEU A 276 -16.93 0.32 -5.42
CA LEU A 276 -15.67 -0.43 -5.43
C LEU A 276 -15.30 -0.92 -6.84
N GLN A 277 -16.27 -1.36 -7.65
CA GLN A 277 -16.05 -1.67 -9.06
C GLN A 277 -15.63 -0.43 -9.85
N GLU A 278 -16.27 0.71 -9.61
CA GLU A 278 -15.92 1.97 -10.25
C GLU A 278 -14.50 2.42 -9.88
N ALA A 279 -14.14 2.38 -8.59
CA ALA A 279 -12.79 2.67 -8.12
C ALA A 279 -11.75 1.76 -8.80
N ARG A 280 -12.00 0.45 -8.87
CA ARG A 280 -11.13 -0.50 -9.58
C ARG A 280 -10.99 -0.16 -11.07
N ALA A 281 -12.07 0.23 -11.73
CA ALA A 281 -12.04 0.65 -13.13
C ALA A 281 -11.22 1.92 -13.33
N GLN A 282 -11.34 2.90 -12.43
CA GLN A 282 -10.53 4.12 -12.42
C GLN A 282 -9.04 3.80 -12.18
N THR A 283 -8.70 2.95 -11.22
CA THR A 283 -7.31 2.49 -10.99
C THR A 283 -6.71 1.87 -12.25
N ARG A 284 -7.45 0.99 -12.96
CA ARG A 284 -6.98 0.41 -14.22
C ARG A 284 -6.78 1.44 -15.33
N ARG A 285 -7.57 2.53 -15.35
CA ARG A 285 -7.37 3.63 -16.31
C ARG A 285 -6.11 4.43 -15.97
N LEU A 286 -5.91 4.76 -14.70
CA LEU A 286 -4.72 5.45 -14.22
C LEU A 286 -3.45 4.64 -14.49
N GLN A 287 -3.48 3.33 -14.26
CA GLN A 287 -2.38 2.43 -14.57
C GLN A 287 -2.01 2.46 -16.06
N ARG A 288 -3.01 2.36 -16.95
CA ARG A 288 -2.81 2.49 -18.41
C ARG A 288 -2.25 3.87 -18.81
N MET A 289 -2.70 4.94 -18.16
CA MET A 289 -2.12 6.28 -18.40
C MET A 289 -0.68 6.38 -17.89
N GLY A 290 -0.37 5.75 -16.75
CA GLY A 290 0.99 5.61 -16.23
C GLY A 290 1.91 4.91 -17.23
N GLU A 291 1.52 3.71 -17.67
CA GLU A 291 2.29 2.93 -18.65
C GLU A 291 2.55 3.69 -19.96
N ARG A 292 1.58 4.49 -20.45
CA ARG A 292 1.77 5.33 -21.64
C ARG A 292 2.77 6.45 -21.39
N ARG A 293 2.69 7.12 -20.22
CA ARG A 293 3.66 8.16 -19.83
C ARG A 293 5.06 7.56 -19.70
N ASP A 294 5.18 6.39 -19.09
CA ASP A 294 6.46 5.71 -18.90
C ASP A 294 7.08 5.28 -20.23
N LYS A 295 6.26 4.80 -21.17
CA LYS A 295 6.70 4.51 -22.55
C LYS A 295 7.22 5.76 -23.26
N ALA A 296 6.48 6.88 -23.19
CA ALA A 296 6.91 8.15 -23.79
C ALA A 296 8.21 8.68 -23.15
N LEU A 297 8.35 8.56 -21.82
CA LEU A 297 9.58 8.93 -21.12
C LEU A 297 10.76 8.06 -21.52
N LYS A 298 10.53 6.75 -21.70
CA LYS A 298 11.56 5.81 -22.18
C LYS A 298 11.99 6.17 -23.60
N GLU A 299 11.05 6.42 -24.51
CA GLU A 299 11.34 6.82 -25.89
C GLU A 299 12.11 8.15 -25.96
N LEU A 300 11.75 9.14 -25.14
CA LEU A 300 12.52 10.39 -25.03
C LEU A 300 13.95 10.16 -24.51
N ARG A 301 14.14 9.27 -23.53
CA ARG A 301 15.49 8.88 -23.08
C ARG A 301 16.28 8.20 -24.19
N ASP A 302 15.67 7.27 -24.90
CA ASP A 302 16.31 6.54 -26.00
C ASP A 302 16.68 7.49 -27.14
N GLN A 303 15.83 8.49 -27.46
CA GLN A 303 16.15 9.56 -28.42
C GLN A 303 17.32 10.44 -27.98
N ILE A 304 17.41 10.78 -26.69
CA ILE A 304 18.54 11.53 -26.14
C ILE A 304 19.83 10.69 -26.22
N ALA A 305 19.76 9.42 -25.84
CA ALA A 305 20.89 8.50 -25.93
C ALA A 305 21.36 8.31 -27.38
N ALA A 306 20.44 8.11 -28.32
CA ALA A 306 20.75 8.00 -29.75
C ALA A 306 21.37 9.28 -30.32
N LYS A 307 20.90 10.46 -29.89
CA LYS A 307 21.53 11.74 -30.28
C LYS A 307 22.92 11.92 -29.68
N GLN A 308 23.14 11.51 -28.42
CA GLN A 308 24.48 11.54 -27.82
C GLN A 308 25.44 10.57 -28.51
N GLN A 309 24.96 9.40 -28.93
CA GLN A 309 25.76 8.40 -29.64
C GLN A 309 26.05 8.83 -31.09
N ALA A 310 25.10 9.43 -31.80
CA ALA A 310 25.32 10.03 -33.13
C ALA A 310 26.30 11.21 -33.09
N VAL A 311 26.32 11.98 -31.99
CA VAL A 311 27.34 13.02 -31.75
C VAL A 311 28.71 12.42 -31.40
N SER A 312 28.76 11.19 -30.87
CA SER A 312 30.01 10.47 -30.59
C SER A 312 30.55 9.66 -31.78
N GLU A 313 29.71 9.22 -32.72
CA GLU A 313 30.10 8.48 -33.93
C GLU A 313 30.26 9.38 -35.17
N GLY A 314 29.68 10.59 -35.18
CA GLY A 314 29.85 11.58 -36.25
C GLY A 314 31.08 12.49 -36.10
N ASN A 315 31.82 12.42 -34.99
CA ASN A 315 32.90 13.37 -34.70
C ASN A 315 34.28 12.91 -35.20
N ASN A 316 34.32 12.37 -36.43
CA ASN A 316 35.56 12.19 -37.17
C ASN A 316 35.67 13.10 -38.41
N GLU A 317 34.71 13.99 -38.63
CA GLU A 317 34.88 15.11 -39.56
C GLU A 317 34.73 16.44 -38.81
N LYS A 318 35.83 17.19 -38.77
CA LYS A 318 35.89 18.59 -38.34
C LYS A 318 34.92 19.42 -39.20
N GLN A 319 33.65 19.49 -38.84
CA GLN A 319 32.78 20.54 -39.35
C GLN A 319 33.10 21.82 -38.58
N ASN A 320 33.72 22.75 -39.30
CA ASN A 320 34.04 24.08 -38.80
C ASN A 320 32.76 24.75 -38.32
N PHE A 321 32.69 25.02 -37.01
CA PHE A 321 31.62 25.74 -36.33
C PHE A 321 31.16 27.00 -37.10
N TRP A 322 32.11 27.68 -37.75
CA TRP A 322 31.94 28.85 -38.60
C TRP A 322 31.01 28.68 -39.81
N GLU A 323 30.72 27.45 -40.25
CA GLU A 323 29.88 27.19 -41.42
C GLU A 323 28.43 26.88 -41.11
N THR A 324 28.06 26.65 -39.84
CA THR A 324 26.67 26.38 -39.46
C THR A 324 25.78 27.59 -39.72
N SER A 325 24.64 27.34 -40.37
CA SER A 325 23.66 28.35 -40.81
C SER A 325 23.22 29.28 -39.67
N ASN A 326 23.17 28.76 -38.43
CA ASN A 326 22.80 29.53 -37.24
C ASN A 326 23.86 30.58 -36.88
N PHE A 327 25.16 30.27 -37.04
CA PHE A 327 26.23 31.23 -36.79
C PHE A 327 26.26 32.34 -37.85
N LYS A 328 26.03 32.00 -39.13
CA LYS A 328 25.90 32.96 -40.23
C LYS A 328 24.75 33.94 -40.01
N ILE A 329 23.63 33.47 -39.45
CA ILE A 329 22.48 34.32 -39.09
C ILE A 329 22.84 35.28 -37.95
N VAL A 330 23.53 34.80 -36.90
CA VAL A 330 23.95 35.67 -35.78
C VAL A 330 24.94 36.74 -36.26
N VAL A 331 25.91 36.39 -37.10
CA VAL A 331 26.87 37.34 -37.66
C VAL A 331 26.18 38.36 -38.58
N SER A 332 25.22 37.94 -39.41
CA SER A 332 24.49 38.89 -40.29
C SER A 332 23.62 39.85 -39.49
N LEU A 333 22.99 39.38 -38.40
CA LEU A 333 22.19 40.22 -37.50
C LEU A 333 23.07 41.20 -36.71
N SER A 334 24.26 40.74 -36.27
CA SER A 334 25.26 41.57 -35.59
C SER A 334 25.78 42.69 -36.51
N MET A 335 26.01 42.37 -37.79
CA MET A 335 26.47 43.33 -38.79
C MET A 335 25.37 44.33 -39.16
N LEU A 336 24.11 43.91 -39.22
CA LEU A 336 22.97 44.80 -39.42
C LEU A 336 22.83 45.81 -38.27
N ILE A 337 22.99 45.34 -37.03
CA ILE A 337 22.97 46.19 -35.83
C ILE A 337 24.10 47.22 -35.90
N LEU A 338 25.33 46.81 -36.22
CA LEU A 338 26.47 47.73 -36.37
C LEU A 338 26.26 48.78 -37.48
N VAL A 339 25.66 48.41 -38.61
CA VAL A 339 25.33 49.34 -39.71
C VAL A 339 24.25 50.34 -39.29
N VAL A 340 23.27 49.91 -38.49
CA VAL A 340 22.22 50.80 -37.96
C VAL A 340 22.77 51.77 -36.92
N PHE A 341 23.74 51.35 -36.09
CA PHE A 341 24.40 52.22 -35.12
C PHE A 341 25.46 53.15 -35.74
N SER A 342 26.03 52.82 -36.90
CA SER A 342 27.01 53.67 -37.60
C SER A 342 26.37 54.78 -38.46
N LYS A 343 25.03 54.81 -38.54
CA LYS A 343 24.25 55.78 -39.32
C LYS A 343 23.50 56.80 -38.45
N ARG A 344 23.88 56.91 -37.17
CA ARG A 344 23.42 57.95 -36.24
C ARG A 344 24.46 59.05 -36.09
#